data_AF-A0A182ZZS6-F1
#
_entry.id   AF-A0A182ZZS6-F1
#
_cell.length_a   1.000
_cell.length_b   1.000
_cell.length_c   1.000
_cell.angle_alpha   90.00
_cell.angle_beta   90.00
_cell.angle_gamma   90.00
#
_symmetry.space_group_name_H-M   'P 1'
#
loop_
_entity.id
_entity.type
_entity.pdbx_description
1 polymer ?
#
loop_
_entity_poly.entity_id
_entity_poly.type
_entity_poly.pdbx_seq_one_letter_code
_entity_poly.pdbx_strand_id
1 'polypeptide(L)'
;MTQANLRNYGEFFGSVCGFFVVDDYLRHTLPGSSAFYQTYLDELWGSTVERLVEFARSNAGACQSAEDLIRLKDYSILFSRTMLSLGFPTAGLSEMITWIQRRYQRLLAGQWRQNLKSAENAFG
;
A
#
# COMPACT_ATOMS: atom_id res chain seq x y z
N MET A 1 6.19 -19.81 10.09
CA MET A 1 5.72 -18.84 9.08
C MET A 1 6.57 -17.59 9.24
N THR A 2 7.60 -17.47 8.42
CA THR A 2 8.67 -16.47 8.53
C THR A 2 8.12 -15.07 8.27
N GLN A 3 8.35 -14.18 9.24
CA GLN A 3 8.20 -12.74 9.15
C GLN A 3 8.94 -12.26 7.89
N ALA A 4 8.20 -12.09 6.78
CA ALA A 4 8.77 -11.62 5.54
C ALA A 4 9.42 -10.27 5.82
N ASN A 5 10.73 -10.19 5.58
CA ASN A 5 11.54 -9.00 5.75
C ASN A 5 10.77 -7.79 5.17
N LEU A 6 10.33 -6.90 6.05
CA LEU A 6 9.64 -5.63 5.78
C LEU A 6 10.46 -4.65 4.91
N ARG A 7 11.56 -5.12 4.29
CA ARG A 7 12.54 -4.30 3.56
C ARG A 7 12.32 -4.22 2.06
N ASN A 8 11.41 -5.01 1.48
CA ASN A 8 11.22 -4.99 0.03
C ASN A 8 9.79 -4.70 -0.42
N TYR A 9 9.22 -3.60 0.11
CA TYR A 9 7.97 -3.06 -0.43
C TYR A 9 8.07 -2.80 -1.94
N GLY A 10 9.25 -2.42 -2.44
CA GLY A 10 9.51 -2.26 -3.87
C GLY A 10 9.29 -3.54 -4.67
N GLU A 11 9.85 -4.67 -4.26
CA GLU A 11 9.61 -5.97 -4.90
C GLU A 11 8.16 -6.42 -4.79
N PHE A 12 7.51 -6.21 -3.63
CA PHE A 12 6.13 -6.63 -3.43
C PHE A 12 5.14 -5.85 -4.30
N PHE A 13 5.18 -4.52 -4.26
CA PHE A 13 4.34 -3.69 -5.12
C PHE A 13 4.74 -3.84 -6.59
N GLY A 14 6.04 -4.04 -6.86
CA GLY A 14 6.56 -4.33 -8.19
C GLY A 14 6.06 -5.64 -8.78
N SER A 15 5.98 -6.73 -8.00
CA SER A 15 5.46 -8.01 -8.47
C SER A 15 3.97 -7.95 -8.77
N VAL A 16 3.19 -7.27 -7.91
CA VAL A 16 1.76 -7.06 -8.16
C VAL A 16 1.58 -6.17 -9.39
N CYS A 17 2.36 -5.09 -9.51
CA CYS A 17 2.30 -4.21 -10.65
C CYS A 17 2.67 -4.91 -11.96
N GLY A 18 3.76 -5.69 -11.96
CA GLY A 18 4.21 -6.44 -13.13
C GLY A 18 3.18 -7.46 -13.60
N PHE A 19 2.49 -8.14 -12.67
CA PHE A 19 1.40 -9.05 -13.01
C PHE A 19 0.28 -8.32 -13.75
N PHE A 20 -0.26 -7.24 -13.19
CA PHE A 20 -1.37 -6.50 -13.83
C PHE A 20 -0.94 -5.78 -15.11
N VAL A 21 0.31 -5.32 -15.24
CA VAL A 21 0.83 -4.70 -16.47
C VAL A 21 0.94 -5.71 -17.61
N VAL A 22 1.45 -6.92 -17.34
CA VAL A 22 1.54 -7.98 -18.36
C VAL A 22 0.14 -8.42 -18.79
N ASP A 23 -0.77 -8.51 -17.84
CA ASP A 23 -2.15 -8.91 -18.09
C ASP A 23 -2.95 -7.84 -18.87
N ASP A 24 -2.72 -6.56 -18.55
CA ASP A 24 -3.22 -5.41 -19.30
C ASP A 24 -2.70 -5.41 -20.76
N TYR A 25 -1.41 -5.72 -20.95
CA TYR A 25 -0.81 -5.85 -22.27
C TYR A 25 -1.41 -7.01 -23.08
N LEU A 26 -1.67 -8.16 -22.45
CA LEU A 26 -2.37 -9.30 -23.06
C LEU A 26 -3.80 -8.92 -23.48
N ARG A 27 -4.52 -8.14 -22.67
CA ARG A 27 -5.83 -7.59 -23.03
C ARG A 27 -5.79 -6.76 -24.32
N HIS A 28 -4.75 -5.95 -24.49
CA HIS A 28 -4.59 -5.08 -25.66
C HIS A 28 -4.13 -5.83 -26.92
N THR A 29 -3.53 -7.00 -26.80
CA THR A 29 -2.97 -7.77 -27.94
C THR A 29 -3.84 -8.93 -28.41
N LEU A 30 -4.87 -9.35 -27.67
CA LEU A 30 -5.79 -10.44 -28.05
C LEU A 30 -7.16 -9.89 -28.54
N PRO A 31 -7.39 -9.74 -29.85
CA PRO A 31 -8.66 -9.27 -30.38
C PRO A 31 -9.69 -10.40 -30.35
N GLY A 32 -10.65 -10.34 -29.42
CA GLY A 32 -11.82 -11.24 -29.42
C GLY A 32 -12.32 -11.73 -28.05
N SER A 33 -11.56 -11.54 -26.96
CA SER A 33 -11.93 -12.02 -25.62
C SER A 33 -12.30 -10.90 -24.62
N SER A 34 -12.54 -9.68 -25.12
CA SER A 34 -12.47 -8.45 -24.32
C SER A 34 -13.47 -8.36 -23.16
N ALA A 35 -14.70 -8.87 -23.32
CA ALA A 35 -15.71 -8.71 -22.27
C ALA A 35 -15.51 -9.65 -21.07
N PHE A 36 -15.32 -10.95 -21.32
CA PHE A 36 -15.14 -11.94 -20.25
C PHE A 36 -13.80 -11.75 -19.51
N TYR A 37 -12.75 -11.40 -20.25
CA TYR A 37 -11.43 -11.15 -19.69
C TYR A 37 -11.41 -9.86 -18.85
N GLN A 38 -12.16 -8.83 -19.25
CA GLN A 38 -12.31 -7.62 -18.45
C GLN A 38 -12.99 -7.89 -17.12
N THR A 39 -14.12 -8.64 -17.11
CA THR A 39 -14.81 -8.98 -15.87
C THR A 39 -13.92 -9.81 -14.93
N TYR A 40 -13.18 -10.79 -15.47
CA TYR A 40 -12.21 -11.56 -14.69
C TYR A 40 -11.15 -10.66 -14.04
N LEU A 41 -10.60 -9.70 -14.79
CA LEU A 41 -9.60 -8.78 -14.26
C LEU A 41 -10.16 -7.80 -13.23
N ASP A 42 -11.38 -7.33 -13.41
CA ASP A 42 -12.04 -6.44 -12.45
C ASP A 42 -12.28 -7.16 -11.12
N GLU A 43 -12.73 -8.43 -11.17
CA GLU A 43 -12.88 -9.29 -9.98
C GLU A 43 -11.53 -9.57 -9.30
N LEU A 44 -10.51 -9.93 -10.08
CA LEU A 44 -9.17 -10.20 -9.59
C LEU A 44 -8.54 -8.96 -8.95
N TRP A 45 -8.73 -7.80 -9.58
CA TRP A 45 -8.30 -6.51 -9.04
C TRP A 45 -8.99 -6.19 -7.72
N GLY A 46 -10.32 -6.36 -7.66
CA GLY A 46 -11.10 -6.18 -6.44
C GLY A 46 -10.55 -7.00 -5.27
N SER A 47 -10.37 -8.31 -5.47
CA SER A 47 -9.81 -9.20 -4.44
C SER A 47 -8.37 -8.83 -4.06
N THR A 48 -7.57 -8.40 -5.04
CA THR A 48 -6.19 -7.98 -4.78
C THR A 48 -6.14 -6.70 -3.93
N VAL A 49 -6.98 -5.71 -4.23
CA VAL A 49 -7.06 -4.46 -3.47
C VAL A 49 -7.50 -4.71 -2.04
N GLU A 50 -8.49 -5.58 -1.82
CA GLU A 50 -8.92 -5.96 -0.46
C GLU A 50 -7.76 -6.56 0.35
N ARG A 51 -7.00 -7.48 -0.24
CA ARG A 51 -5.81 -8.08 0.40
C ARG A 51 -4.72 -7.05 0.65
N LEU A 52 -4.49 -6.11 -0.27
CA LEU A 52 -3.52 -5.03 -0.09
C LEU A 52 -3.92 -4.11 1.08
N VAL A 53 -5.20 -3.76 1.20
CA VAL A 53 -5.72 -2.97 2.31
C VAL A 53 -5.53 -3.70 3.64
N GLU A 54 -5.87 -4.99 3.70
CA GLU A 54 -5.67 -5.82 4.90
C GLU A 54 -4.20 -5.96 5.28
N PHE A 55 -3.34 -6.20 4.28
CA PHE A 55 -1.89 -6.25 4.46
C PHE A 55 -1.35 -4.94 5.01
N ALA A 56 -1.76 -3.79 4.45
CA ALA A 56 -1.33 -2.49 4.91
C ALA A 56 -1.83 -2.17 6.33
N ARG A 57 -3.06 -2.54 6.68
CA ARG A 57 -3.60 -2.39 8.04
C ARG A 57 -2.77 -3.19 9.06
N SER A 58 -2.46 -4.45 8.74
CA SER A 58 -1.67 -5.33 9.59
C SER A 58 -0.21 -4.86 9.73
N ASN A 59 0.43 -4.48 8.62
CA ASN A 59 1.82 -4.01 8.61
C ASN A 59 1.97 -2.64 9.27
N ALA A 60 1.08 -1.69 8.97
CA ALA A 60 1.12 -0.37 9.59
C ALA A 60 0.87 -0.47 11.11
N GLY A 61 0.03 -1.41 11.55
CA GLY A 61 -0.13 -1.74 12.97
C GLY A 61 1.18 -2.20 13.62
N ALA A 62 1.90 -3.11 12.96
CA ALA A 62 3.17 -3.66 13.44
C ALA A 62 4.35 -2.67 13.37
N CYS A 63 4.31 -1.69 12.47
CA CYS A 63 5.37 -0.69 12.34
C CYS A 63 5.41 0.25 13.57
N GLN A 64 6.59 0.36 14.18
CA GLN A 64 6.90 1.33 15.23
C GLN A 64 7.81 2.47 14.76
N SER A 65 8.45 2.30 13.59
CA SER A 65 9.30 3.31 12.96
C SER A 65 8.49 4.24 12.08
N ALA A 66 8.69 5.54 12.26
CA ALA A 66 8.10 6.58 11.41
C ALA A 66 8.65 6.52 9.97
N GLU A 67 9.92 6.17 9.81
CA GLU A 67 10.58 6.09 8.50
C GLU A 67 10.03 4.95 7.65
N ASP A 68 9.79 3.78 8.25
CA ASP A 68 9.25 2.61 7.54
C ASP A 68 7.82 2.88 7.03
N LEU A 69 7.01 3.62 7.79
CA LEU A 69 5.67 4.04 7.35
C LEU A 69 5.70 5.05 6.20
N ILE A 70 6.69 5.95 6.18
CA ILE A 70 6.88 6.87 5.04
C ILE A 70 7.23 6.05 3.80
N ARG A 71 8.19 5.12 3.90
CA ARG A 71 8.56 4.24 2.78
C ARG A 71 7.34 3.46 2.26
N LEU A 72 6.58 2.83 3.15
CA LEU A 72 5.35 2.12 2.80
C LEU A 72 4.34 3.03 2.09
N LYS A 73 4.14 4.26 2.58
CA LYS A 73 3.27 5.27 1.95
C LYS A 73 3.76 5.62 0.55
N ASP A 74 5.05 5.89 0.36
CA ASP A 74 5.60 6.32 -0.92
C ASP A 74 5.47 5.24 -1.98
N TYR A 75 5.79 3.98 -1.64
CA TYR A 75 5.54 2.83 -2.53
C TYR A 75 4.05 2.63 -2.83
N SER A 76 3.18 2.79 -1.83
CA SER A 76 1.72 2.69 -2.03
C SER A 76 1.19 3.78 -2.98
N ILE A 77 1.72 5.01 -2.89
CA ILE A 77 1.35 6.11 -3.78
C ILE A 77 1.86 5.85 -5.19
N LEU A 78 3.11 5.40 -5.34
CA LEU A 78 3.67 5.07 -6.65
C LEU A 78 2.87 3.96 -7.34
N PHE A 79 2.54 2.90 -6.59
CA PHE A 79 1.69 1.82 -7.05
C PHE A 79 0.31 2.31 -7.48
N SER A 80 -0.36 3.12 -6.63
CA SER A 80 -1.66 3.71 -6.94
C SER A 80 -1.63 4.56 -8.21
N ARG A 81 -0.61 5.41 -8.38
CA ARG A 81 -0.46 6.23 -9.60
C ARG A 81 -0.25 5.39 -10.85
N THR A 82 0.53 4.31 -10.74
CA THR A 82 0.79 3.39 -11.86
C THR A 82 -0.49 2.68 -12.28
N MET A 83 -1.27 2.18 -11.32
CA MET A 83 -2.56 1.53 -11.58
C MET A 83 -3.59 2.50 -12.15
N LEU A 84 -3.61 3.75 -11.67
CA LEU A 84 -4.45 4.80 -12.23
C LEU A 84 -4.11 5.09 -13.70
N SER A 85 -2.81 5.12 -14.06
CA SER A 85 -2.42 5.36 -15.46
C SER A 85 -2.78 4.20 -16.39
N LEU A 86 -2.90 3.00 -15.84
CA LEU A 86 -3.38 1.80 -16.55
C LEU A 86 -4.92 1.72 -16.59
N GLY A 87 -5.64 2.64 -15.93
CA GLY A 87 -7.10 2.69 -15.94
C GLY A 87 -7.79 1.84 -14.85
N PHE A 88 -7.04 1.28 -13.90
CA PHE A 88 -7.62 0.50 -12.80
C PHE A 88 -8.21 1.42 -11.70
N PRO A 89 -9.29 0.99 -11.02
CA PRO A 89 -9.91 1.78 -9.96
C PRO A 89 -9.02 1.83 -8.70
N THR A 90 -8.70 3.04 -8.23
CA THR A 90 -7.75 3.27 -7.13
C THR A 90 -8.39 3.71 -5.81
N ALA A 91 -9.72 3.63 -5.69
CA ALA A 91 -10.45 4.02 -4.50
C ALA A 91 -9.98 3.25 -3.25
N GLY A 92 -9.86 1.92 -3.33
CA GLY A 92 -9.38 1.11 -2.20
C GLY A 92 -7.91 1.35 -1.86
N LEU A 93 -7.06 1.66 -2.84
CA LEU A 93 -5.67 2.06 -2.60
C LEU A 93 -5.56 3.41 -1.90
N SER A 94 -6.49 4.33 -2.20
CA SER A 94 -6.56 5.64 -1.54
C SER A 94 -6.97 5.48 -0.07
N GLU A 95 -7.87 4.55 0.23
CA GLU A 95 -8.21 4.19 1.60
C GLU A 95 -7.00 3.58 2.34
N MET A 96 -6.28 2.68 1.68
CA MET A 96 -5.04 2.07 2.19
C MET A 96 -4.01 3.14 2.58
N ILE A 97 -3.76 4.10 1.68
CA ILE A 97 -2.82 5.21 1.91
C ILE A 97 -3.29 6.08 3.10
N THR A 98 -4.58 6.36 3.20
CA THR A 98 -5.15 7.14 4.31
C THR A 98 -4.94 6.43 5.64
N TRP A 99 -5.07 5.10 5.68
CA TRP A 99 -4.78 4.30 6.86
C TRP A 99 -3.31 4.43 7.31
N ILE A 100 -2.36 4.32 6.37
CA ILE A 100 -0.93 4.47 6.63
C ILE A 100 -0.64 5.88 7.18
N GLN A 101 -1.22 6.92 6.57
CA GLN A 101 -1.07 8.31 7.03
C GLN A 101 -1.59 8.52 8.46
N ARG A 102 -2.78 8.02 8.77
CA ARG A 102 -3.36 8.11 10.13
C ARG A 102 -2.51 7.39 11.17
N ARG A 103 -1.88 6.26 10.79
CA ARG A 103 -0.97 5.53 11.68
C ARG A 103 0.32 6.32 11.93
N TYR A 104 0.90 6.90 10.89
CA TYR A 104 2.08 7.75 10.97
C TYR A 104 1.83 8.96 11.90
N GLN A 105 0.70 9.66 11.71
CA GLN A 105 0.31 10.78 12.57
C GLN A 105 0.19 10.37 14.05
N ARG A 106 -0.41 9.20 14.33
CA ARG A 106 -0.51 8.68 15.70
C ARG A 106 0.84 8.35 16.32
N LEU A 107 1.78 7.79 15.55
CA LEU A 107 3.13 7.49 16.05
C LEU A 107 3.90 8.76 16.37
N LEU A 108 3.89 9.74 15.47
CA LEU A 108 4.52 11.03 15.73
C LEU A 108 3.92 11.68 16.97
N ALA A 109 2.59 11.79 17.07
CA ALA A 109 1.94 12.39 18.23
C ALA A 109 2.32 11.68 19.54
N GLY A 110 2.50 10.36 19.52
CA GLY A 110 3.01 9.59 20.65
C GLY A 110 4.46 9.94 21.02
N GLN A 111 5.36 9.98 20.05
CA GLN A 111 6.77 10.33 20.25
C GLN A 111 6.92 11.77 20.78
N TRP A 112 6.20 12.73 20.19
CA TRP A 112 6.20 14.12 20.65
C TRP A 112 5.74 14.24 22.12
N ARG A 113 4.68 13.54 22.50
CA ARG A 113 4.20 13.51 23.91
C ARG A 113 5.24 12.92 24.86
N GLN A 114 5.95 11.87 24.45
CA GLN A 114 7.00 11.26 25.27
C GLN A 114 8.21 12.19 25.43
N ASN A 115 8.64 12.83 24.35
CA ASN A 115 9.76 13.77 24.37
C ASN A 115 9.46 14.98 25.25
N LEU A 116 8.25 15.54 25.16
CA LEU A 116 7.82 16.65 26.02
C LEU A 116 7.84 16.28 27.51
N LYS A 117 7.25 15.13 27.88
CA LYS A 117 7.26 14.65 29.28
C LYS A 117 8.68 14.39 29.79
N SER A 118 9.56 13.86 28.94
CA SER A 118 10.94 13.58 29.31
C SER A 118 11.73 14.87 29.51
N ALA A 119 11.46 15.90 28.70
CA ALA A 119 12.04 17.22 28.88
C ALA A 119 11.54 17.88 30.18
N GLU A 120 10.23 17.85 30.45
CA GLU A 120 9.66 18.39 31.70
C GLU A 120 10.29 17.76 32.95
N ASN A 121 10.46 16.43 32.97
CA ASN A 121 11.11 15.71 34.08
C ASN A 121 12.62 15.97 34.20
N ALA A 122 13.27 16.48 33.15
CA ALA A 122 14.70 16.80 33.18
C ALA A 122 14.98 18.24 33.67
N PHE A 123 13.96 19.10 33.67
CA PHE A 123 14.04 20.49 34.10
C PHE A 123 13.37 20.78 35.46
N GLY A 124 12.70 19.78 36.06
CA GLY A 124 12.11 19.85 37.41
C GLY A 124 12.91 19.04 38.42
#